data_AF-A0A1F0RW88-F1
#
_entry.id   AF-A0A1F0RW88-F1
#
_cell.length_a   1.000
_cell.length_b   1.000
_cell.length_c   1.000
_cell.angle_alpha   90.00
_cell.angle_beta   90.00
_cell.angle_gamma   90.00
#
_symmetry.space_group_name_H-M   'P 1'
#
loop_
_entity.id
_entity.type
_entity.pdbx_description
1 polymer ?
#
loop_
_entity_poly.entity_id
_entity_poly.type
_entity_poly.pdbx_seq_one_letter_code
_entity_poly.pdbx_strand_id
1 'polypeptide(L)'
;MTNPFGSNPEDNGSNGGFGSNPQNGPSNSSGNTGGLPKYEPTSHPEDQAGFGQSGNYGNYGGGAYGSQSYGGYDAGQPGYAGASYGNSSGQEGLGPGAGPAYTGPVSAIEAIKWGFKAALGNALLWVLGAVVVLAIQFVPQVGISVGAQSADGAETSVMLDLFSFAVSILSFVISLVVYRLAYREIDKPSPTWGTLFQGVRWVPPLVVNLVLGILAAIALVIVIVVLFMVVLGGVEGTDLQNPEQLSQSDVFALVGSIFGGLLVVMLIALFIQPFFTLMPWLAADTSSIGEAFSQGLKLGKENYSHLLLFIVLSGLLGFASLITLGLALIIIAPALQLATAHLCRQCQGRYAPAA
;
A
#
# COMPACT_ATOMS: atom_id res chain seq x y z
N MET A 1 -43.92 -24.56 -38.16
CA MET A 1 -44.13 -25.67 -37.22
C MET A 1 -44.11 -25.10 -35.81
N THR A 2 -45.06 -25.54 -35.00
CA THR A 2 -45.69 -24.88 -33.86
C THR A 2 -44.88 -24.95 -32.55
N ASN A 3 -45.11 -23.94 -31.70
CA ASN A 3 -44.57 -23.72 -30.36
C ASN A 3 -44.95 -24.88 -29.38
N PRO A 4 -44.02 -25.43 -28.58
CA PRO A 4 -44.32 -26.53 -27.64
C PRO A 4 -44.84 -26.07 -26.27
N PHE A 5 -44.99 -24.76 -26.05
CA PHE A 5 -45.58 -24.23 -24.82
C PHE A 5 -47.07 -23.92 -25.04
N GLY A 6 -47.89 -24.96 -24.94
CA GLY A 6 -49.35 -24.91 -24.94
C GLY A 6 -49.90 -25.70 -23.75
N SER A 7 -50.69 -25.01 -22.94
CA SER A 7 -51.30 -25.38 -21.66
C SER A 7 -52.19 -26.64 -21.68
N ASN A 8 -52.19 -27.41 -20.59
CA ASN A 8 -53.43 -28.01 -20.09
C ASN A 8 -53.52 -27.86 -18.56
N PRO A 9 -54.69 -27.42 -18.04
CA PRO A 9 -55.00 -27.32 -16.61
C PRO A 9 -55.41 -28.69 -16.08
N GLU A 10 -55.60 -28.80 -14.76
CA GLU A 10 -56.01 -29.99 -13.98
C GLU A 10 -54.86 -30.79 -13.36
N ASP A 11 -54.49 -30.42 -12.13
CA ASP A 11 -54.31 -31.43 -11.08
C ASP A 11 -54.63 -30.80 -9.71
N ASN A 12 -55.91 -30.93 -9.35
CA ASN A 12 -56.43 -30.66 -8.02
C ASN A 12 -56.54 -32.02 -7.31
N GLY A 13 -55.65 -32.29 -6.36
CA GLY A 13 -55.52 -33.59 -5.71
C GLY A 13 -55.26 -33.49 -4.22
N SER A 14 -56.27 -33.03 -3.48
CA SER A 14 -56.39 -33.15 -2.03
C SER A 14 -56.52 -34.61 -1.59
N ASN A 15 -55.67 -35.06 -0.65
CA ASN A 15 -55.91 -36.20 0.26
C ASN A 15 -55.19 -35.86 1.57
N GLY A 16 -55.81 -35.71 2.74
CA GLY A 16 -57.03 -36.37 3.23
C GLY A 16 -56.61 -37.56 4.08
N GLY A 17 -56.43 -37.35 5.39
CA GLY A 17 -56.02 -38.41 6.33
C GLY A 17 -56.35 -38.06 7.78
N PHE A 18 -57.63 -37.80 8.07
CA PHE A 18 -58.19 -37.82 9.42
C PHE A 18 -58.74 -39.21 9.75
N GLY A 19 -58.50 -39.64 10.99
CA GLY A 19 -59.07 -40.85 11.61
C GLY A 19 -57.99 -41.53 12.43
N SER A 20 -58.15 -41.87 13.70
CA SER A 20 -59.35 -42.00 14.53
C SER A 20 -58.86 -42.31 15.94
N ASN A 21 -59.39 -41.64 16.95
CA ASN A 21 -59.31 -42.11 18.33
C ASN A 21 -60.47 -43.10 18.55
N PRO A 22 -60.29 -44.20 19.32
CA PRO A 22 -60.93 -44.17 20.63
C PRO A 22 -60.24 -44.98 21.77
N GLN A 23 -60.63 -44.60 22.99
CA GLN A 23 -60.74 -45.39 24.23
C GLN A 23 -59.50 -45.71 25.12
N ASN A 24 -59.41 -44.92 26.21
CA ASN A 24 -59.32 -45.29 27.64
C ASN A 24 -58.58 -46.56 28.11
N GLY A 25 -57.61 -46.36 29.01
CA GLY A 25 -57.36 -47.26 30.16
C GLY A 25 -55.88 -47.38 30.58
N PRO A 26 -55.53 -47.32 31.89
CA PRO A 26 -54.24 -46.80 32.35
C PRO A 26 -53.19 -47.89 32.63
N SER A 27 -51.95 -47.70 32.19
CA SER A 27 -50.83 -48.44 32.75
C SER A 27 -49.55 -47.59 32.77
N ASN A 28 -49.07 -47.46 34.00
CA ASN A 28 -47.83 -46.84 34.44
C ASN A 28 -46.63 -47.42 33.70
N SER A 29 -45.80 -46.58 33.08
CA SER A 29 -44.42 -46.93 32.70
C SER A 29 -43.59 -45.66 32.62
N SER A 30 -42.84 -45.44 33.70
CA SER A 30 -41.67 -44.60 33.81
C SER A 30 -40.73 -44.78 32.60
N GLY A 31 -40.61 -43.76 31.76
CA GLY A 31 -39.75 -43.74 30.59
C GLY A 31 -39.25 -42.33 30.30
N ASN A 32 -38.17 -41.96 30.97
CA ASN A 32 -37.37 -40.78 30.69
C ASN A 32 -36.90 -40.81 29.22
N THR A 33 -37.51 -40.01 28.36
CA THR A 33 -36.99 -39.72 27.01
C THR A 33 -36.88 -38.21 26.87
N GLY A 34 -35.63 -37.74 26.84
CA GLY A 34 -35.27 -36.33 26.72
C GLY A 34 -35.87 -35.73 25.45
N GLY A 35 -36.89 -34.89 25.64
CA GLY A 35 -37.46 -34.09 24.57
C GLY A 35 -36.43 -33.06 24.11
N LEU A 36 -36.01 -33.18 22.86
CA LEU A 36 -35.24 -32.15 22.17
C LEU A 36 -35.99 -30.80 22.27
N PRO A 37 -35.29 -29.67 22.46
CA PRO A 37 -35.93 -28.36 22.50
C PRO A 37 -36.76 -28.15 21.23
N LYS A 38 -38.01 -27.72 21.40
CA LYS A 38 -38.89 -27.35 20.30
C LYS A 38 -38.23 -26.16 19.59
N TYR A 39 -37.95 -26.27 18.30
CA TYR A 39 -37.43 -25.15 17.52
C TYR A 39 -38.38 -23.96 17.66
N GLU A 40 -37.89 -22.86 18.22
CA GLU A 40 -38.60 -21.59 18.16
C GLU A 40 -38.63 -21.11 16.70
N PRO A 41 -39.71 -20.47 16.23
CA PRO A 41 -39.75 -19.94 14.88
C PRO A 41 -38.60 -18.96 14.67
N THR A 42 -37.69 -19.29 13.76
CA THR A 42 -36.68 -18.34 13.28
C THR A 42 -37.39 -17.25 12.49
N SER A 43 -37.29 -15.99 12.93
CA SER A 43 -37.78 -14.85 12.17
C SER A 43 -37.03 -14.77 10.83
N HIS A 44 -37.74 -14.94 9.73
CA HIS A 44 -37.19 -14.78 8.39
C HIS A 44 -37.31 -13.30 7.96
N PRO A 45 -36.42 -12.81 7.07
CA PRO A 45 -36.52 -11.44 6.54
C PRO A 45 -37.89 -11.15 5.92
N GLU A 46 -38.53 -12.15 5.33
CA GLU A 46 -39.91 -12.12 4.84
C GLU A 46 -41.00 -11.88 5.89
N ASP A 47 -40.73 -12.10 7.17
CA ASP A 47 -41.70 -11.92 8.25
C ASP A 47 -41.83 -10.45 8.71
N GLN A 48 -40.98 -9.55 8.17
CA GLN A 48 -41.03 -8.13 8.50
C GLN A 48 -42.07 -7.38 7.67
N ALA A 49 -42.80 -6.49 8.34
CA ALA A 49 -43.71 -5.56 7.67
C ALA A 49 -42.93 -4.69 6.67
N GLY A 50 -43.20 -4.84 5.38
CA GLY A 50 -42.51 -4.12 4.29
C GLY A 50 -41.55 -4.96 3.45
N PHE A 51 -41.39 -6.25 3.73
CA PHE A 51 -40.60 -7.13 2.87
C PHE A 51 -41.21 -7.23 1.47
N GLY A 52 -40.41 -6.87 0.45
CA GLY A 52 -40.84 -6.86 -0.96
C GLY A 52 -41.36 -5.52 -1.49
N GLN A 53 -41.37 -4.44 -0.71
CA GLN A 53 -41.71 -3.11 -1.24
C GLN A 53 -40.54 -2.50 -2.04
N SER A 54 -40.69 -2.44 -3.35
CA SER A 54 -39.80 -1.75 -4.29
C SER A 54 -40.29 -0.32 -4.56
N GLY A 55 -39.38 0.65 -4.41
CA GLY A 55 -39.55 2.09 -4.71
C GLY A 55 -39.49 2.96 -3.45
N ASN A 56 -38.83 4.12 -3.39
CA ASN A 56 -38.27 5.00 -4.42
C ASN A 56 -37.25 5.97 -3.76
N TYR A 57 -36.33 6.53 -4.55
CA TYR A 57 -35.32 7.50 -4.13
C TYR A 57 -35.91 8.80 -3.54
N GLY A 58 -35.33 9.26 -2.43
CA GLY A 58 -35.21 10.68 -2.04
C GLY A 58 -36.22 11.23 -1.01
N ASN A 59 -35.73 11.67 0.16
CA ASN A 59 -35.79 13.06 0.67
C ASN A 59 -35.57 13.14 2.22
N TYR A 60 -34.97 14.25 2.65
CA TYR A 60 -34.46 14.59 3.98
C TYR A 60 -35.50 14.75 5.11
N GLY A 61 -35.06 14.44 6.33
CA GLY A 61 -35.25 15.29 7.53
C GLY A 61 -36.41 14.98 8.47
N GLY A 62 -36.09 14.75 9.76
CA GLY A 62 -37.04 14.86 10.87
C GLY A 62 -36.89 13.76 11.92
N GLY A 63 -36.32 14.08 13.08
CA GLY A 63 -36.22 13.14 14.21
C GLY A 63 -37.49 13.09 15.07
N ALA A 64 -37.72 11.95 15.73
CA ALA A 64 -38.30 11.84 17.08
C ALA A 64 -38.42 10.37 17.53
N TYR A 65 -37.90 10.10 18.73
CA TYR A 65 -38.36 9.16 19.78
C TYR A 65 -38.71 7.69 19.48
N GLY A 66 -37.85 6.79 19.99
CA GLY A 66 -38.25 5.87 21.06
C GLY A 66 -38.60 4.42 20.68
N SER A 67 -37.62 3.51 20.78
CA SER A 67 -37.87 2.15 21.25
C SER A 67 -36.57 1.50 21.76
N GLN A 68 -36.57 1.19 23.04
CA GLN A 68 -35.52 0.52 23.80
C GLN A 68 -35.40 -0.94 23.35
N SER A 69 -34.20 -1.40 22.98
CA SER A 69 -33.87 -2.82 22.92
C SER A 69 -32.55 -3.08 23.64
N TYR A 70 -32.50 -4.21 24.33
CA TYR A 70 -31.61 -4.55 25.43
C TYR A 70 -30.39 -5.32 24.93
N GLY A 71 -29.18 -4.88 25.30
CA GLY A 71 -27.97 -5.71 25.37
C GLY A 71 -26.96 -5.60 24.22
N GLY A 72 -25.88 -4.84 24.44
CA GLY A 72 -24.69 -4.86 23.59
C GLY A 72 -23.68 -3.76 23.95
N TYR A 73 -22.73 -4.09 24.82
CA TYR A 73 -21.53 -3.36 25.25
C TYR A 73 -21.18 -2.07 24.47
N ASP A 74 -21.52 -0.93 25.08
CA ASP A 74 -21.10 0.41 24.66
C ASP A 74 -19.90 0.83 25.53
N ALA A 75 -18.72 0.90 24.91
CA ALA A 75 -17.55 1.56 25.45
C ALA A 75 -17.35 2.88 24.71
N GLY A 76 -18.24 3.85 24.97
CA GLY A 76 -18.13 5.21 24.48
C GLY A 76 -17.05 6.01 25.21
N GLN A 77 -16.01 6.40 24.47
CA GLN A 77 -15.30 7.67 24.67
C GLN A 77 -15.22 8.38 23.30
N PRO A 78 -15.39 9.72 23.24
CA PRO A 78 -15.65 10.43 22.00
C PRO A 78 -14.37 11.01 21.37
N GLY A 79 -14.31 11.02 20.03
CA GLY A 79 -13.54 12.02 19.28
C GLY A 79 -12.63 11.49 18.19
N TYR A 80 -13.08 11.64 16.94
CA TYR A 80 -12.32 11.53 15.68
C TYR A 80 -11.81 10.14 15.25
N ALA A 81 -12.76 9.27 14.90
CA ALA A 81 -12.61 8.32 13.79
C ALA A 81 -13.86 8.43 12.90
N GLY A 82 -14.11 9.64 12.40
CA GLY A 82 -15.17 9.92 11.44
C GLY A 82 -14.74 9.51 10.03
N ALA A 83 -14.64 8.21 9.78
CA ALA A 83 -14.71 7.67 8.44
C ALA A 83 -15.66 6.47 8.49
N SER A 84 -16.94 6.77 8.26
CA SER A 84 -17.88 5.77 7.76
C SER A 84 -17.16 5.02 6.64
N TYR A 85 -16.93 3.72 6.82
CA TYR A 85 -16.31 2.86 5.83
C TYR A 85 -17.10 3.02 4.52
N GLY A 86 -16.55 3.81 3.61
CA GLY A 86 -17.06 3.94 2.26
C GLY A 86 -17.05 2.55 1.67
N ASN A 87 -18.23 2.06 1.32
CA ASN A 87 -18.45 0.81 0.63
C ASN A 87 -17.83 0.90 -0.78
N SER A 88 -16.50 0.85 -0.86
CA SER A 88 -15.76 0.63 -2.09
C SER A 88 -15.70 -0.87 -2.31
N SER A 89 -16.52 -1.33 -3.25
CA SER A 89 -16.83 -2.72 -3.63
C SER A 89 -15.65 -3.51 -4.22
N GLY A 90 -14.49 -3.49 -3.57
CA GLY A 90 -13.28 -4.19 -4.01
C GLY A 90 -12.21 -4.40 -2.92
N GLN A 91 -12.49 -4.10 -1.65
CA GLN A 91 -11.54 -4.33 -0.55
C GLN A 91 -11.68 -5.74 0.02
N GLU A 92 -10.57 -6.49 0.05
CA GLU A 92 -10.42 -7.58 1.01
C GLU A 92 -10.55 -6.96 2.41
N GLY A 93 -11.57 -7.36 3.18
CA GLY A 93 -11.76 -6.89 4.55
C GLY A 93 -10.52 -7.16 5.41
N LEU A 94 -10.35 -6.38 6.50
CA LEU A 94 -9.31 -6.61 7.50
C LEU A 94 -9.31 -8.09 7.88
N GLY A 95 -8.15 -8.73 7.78
CA GLY A 95 -8.04 -10.15 8.08
C GLY A 95 -8.08 -10.44 9.59
N PRO A 96 -8.31 -11.70 9.95
CA PRO A 96 -8.12 -12.16 11.32
C PRO A 96 -6.72 -11.77 11.82
N GLY A 97 -6.64 -11.04 12.94
CA GLY A 97 -5.37 -10.63 13.54
C GLY A 97 -4.93 -9.19 13.24
N ALA A 98 -5.70 -8.40 12.49
CA ALA A 98 -5.47 -6.95 12.39
C ALA A 98 -5.52 -6.32 13.80
N GLY A 99 -4.44 -5.62 14.19
CA GLY A 99 -4.29 -5.02 15.52
C GLY A 99 -5.24 -3.85 15.79
N PRO A 100 -5.15 -3.21 16.98
CA PRO A 100 -5.95 -2.02 17.26
C PRO A 100 -5.63 -0.91 16.24
N ALA A 101 -6.66 -0.17 15.83
CA ALA A 101 -6.50 0.94 14.89
C ALA A 101 -5.76 2.11 15.55
N TYR A 102 -4.86 2.73 14.79
CA TYR A 102 -4.28 4.03 15.12
C TYR A 102 -5.35 5.12 14.98
N THR A 103 -5.57 5.89 16.05
CA THR A 103 -6.59 6.96 16.12
C THR A 103 -5.98 8.36 16.26
N GLY A 104 -4.66 8.48 16.26
CA GLY A 104 -3.96 9.76 16.34
C GLY A 104 -3.95 10.53 15.01
N PRO A 105 -3.49 11.80 15.02
CA PRO A 105 -3.23 12.55 13.79
C PRO A 105 -2.10 11.89 12.98
N VAL A 106 -1.93 12.25 11.71
CA VAL A 106 -0.83 11.74 10.88
C VAL A 106 0.52 11.93 11.59
N SER A 107 1.31 10.87 11.69
CA SER A 107 2.56 10.86 12.44
C SER A 107 3.63 10.01 11.74
N ALA A 108 4.68 10.68 11.28
CA ALA A 108 5.87 10.06 10.71
C ALA A 108 6.58 9.12 11.70
N ILE A 109 6.69 9.54 12.96
CA ILE A 109 7.37 8.78 14.00
C ILE A 109 6.61 7.49 14.29
N GLU A 110 5.28 7.57 14.37
CA GLU A 110 4.45 6.39 14.62
C GLU A 110 4.53 5.41 13.44
N ALA A 111 4.46 5.92 12.21
CA ALA A 111 4.62 5.10 11.02
C ALA A 111 5.98 4.38 11.00
N ILE A 112 7.07 5.08 11.35
CA ILE A 112 8.42 4.49 11.44
C ILE A 112 8.47 3.44 12.54
N LYS A 113 8.00 3.73 13.75
CA LYS A 113 7.95 2.76 14.87
C LYS A 113 7.21 1.49 14.47
N TRP A 114 6.03 1.65 13.88
CA TRP A 114 5.25 0.53 13.39
C TRP A 114 6.01 -0.23 12.29
N GLY A 115 6.61 0.47 11.33
CA GLY A 115 7.38 -0.15 10.25
C GLY A 115 8.53 -1.02 10.76
N PHE A 116 9.28 -0.56 11.77
CA PHE A 116 10.33 -1.37 12.42
C PHE A 116 9.74 -2.56 13.17
N LYS A 117 8.66 -2.36 13.94
CA LYS A 117 7.98 -3.45 14.66
C LYS A 117 7.46 -4.51 13.71
N ALA A 118 6.85 -4.12 12.60
CA ALA A 118 6.33 -5.02 11.58
C ALA A 118 7.44 -5.76 10.84
N ALA A 119 8.51 -5.06 10.42
CA ALA A 119 9.66 -5.68 9.76
C ALA A 119 10.34 -6.74 10.64
N LEU A 120 10.48 -6.46 11.95
CA LEU A 120 11.09 -7.39 12.90
C LEU A 120 10.11 -8.48 13.38
N GLY A 121 8.82 -8.17 13.47
CA GLY A 121 7.76 -9.12 13.82
C GLY A 121 7.59 -10.22 12.77
N ASN A 122 7.86 -9.91 11.50
CA ASN A 122 7.91 -10.87 10.41
C ASN A 122 9.28 -10.82 9.70
N ALA A 123 10.36 -10.98 10.49
CA ALA A 123 11.73 -10.87 10.00
C ALA A 123 12.08 -11.89 8.90
N LEU A 124 11.47 -13.09 8.92
CA LEU A 124 11.69 -14.10 7.90
C LEU A 124 11.22 -13.64 6.51
N LEU A 125 10.18 -12.82 6.41
CA LEU A 125 9.78 -12.22 5.14
C LEU A 125 10.58 -10.96 4.85
N TRP A 126 10.63 -10.02 5.80
CA TRP A 126 11.13 -8.68 5.52
C TRP A 126 12.65 -8.55 5.56
N VAL A 127 13.30 -9.12 6.57
CA VAL A 127 14.75 -9.01 6.75
C VAL A 127 15.45 -9.96 5.79
N LEU A 128 15.03 -11.24 5.74
CA LEU A 128 15.57 -12.18 4.74
C LEU A 128 15.20 -11.76 3.31
N GLY A 129 13.99 -11.22 3.10
CA GLY A 129 13.57 -10.60 1.85
C GLY A 129 14.48 -9.47 1.42
N ALA A 130 14.84 -8.57 2.34
CA ALA A 130 15.80 -7.51 2.06
C ALA A 130 17.18 -8.06 1.68
N VAL A 131 17.68 -9.14 2.33
CA VAL A 131 18.92 -9.80 1.93
C VAL A 131 18.83 -10.37 0.52
N VAL A 132 17.73 -11.05 0.18
CA VAL A 132 17.51 -11.61 -1.16
C VAL A 132 17.44 -10.50 -2.20
N VAL A 133 16.71 -9.42 -1.93
CA VAL A 133 16.63 -8.26 -2.82
C VAL A 133 18.00 -7.62 -2.97
N LEU A 134 18.76 -7.41 -1.90
CA LEU A 134 20.13 -6.89 -1.99
C LEU A 134 21.03 -7.80 -2.83
N ALA A 135 20.95 -9.12 -2.68
CA ALA A 135 21.72 -10.05 -3.50
C ALA A 135 21.34 -9.94 -4.98
N ILE A 136 20.04 -9.92 -5.30
CA ILE A 136 19.53 -9.76 -6.66
C ILE A 136 19.97 -8.42 -7.26
N GLN A 137 20.03 -7.36 -6.46
CA GLN A 137 20.37 -6.03 -6.94
C GLN A 137 21.87 -5.77 -7.05
N PHE A 138 22.68 -6.25 -6.11
CA PHE A 138 24.12 -5.94 -6.05
C PHE A 138 25.00 -6.96 -6.79
N VAL A 139 24.70 -8.26 -6.69
CA VAL A 139 25.56 -9.31 -7.29
C VAL A 139 25.67 -9.13 -8.81
N PRO A 140 24.59 -8.87 -9.56
CA PRO A 140 24.70 -8.60 -11.00
C PRO A 140 25.55 -7.38 -11.31
N GLN A 141 25.52 -6.33 -10.48
CA GLN A 141 26.28 -5.10 -10.73
C GLN A 141 27.78 -5.31 -10.57
N VAL A 142 28.21 -6.18 -9.65
CA VAL A 142 29.62 -6.60 -9.57
C VAL A 142 30.04 -7.32 -10.84
N GLY A 143 29.22 -8.26 -11.32
CA GLY A 143 29.46 -8.98 -12.57
C GLY A 143 29.52 -8.06 -13.79
N ILE A 144 28.58 -7.12 -13.91
CA ILE A 144 28.56 -6.09 -14.96
C ILE A 144 29.82 -5.24 -14.89
N SER A 145 30.21 -4.78 -13.70
CA SER A 145 31.37 -3.89 -13.53
C SER A 145 32.69 -4.57 -13.88
N VAL A 146 32.85 -5.84 -13.51
CA VAL A 146 34.03 -6.64 -13.89
C VAL A 146 34.00 -6.96 -15.38
N GLY A 147 32.83 -7.31 -15.91
CA GLY A 147 32.61 -7.58 -17.33
C GLY A 147 32.90 -6.37 -18.21
N ALA A 148 32.48 -5.17 -17.78
CA ALA A 148 32.69 -3.92 -18.50
C ALA A 148 34.17 -3.54 -18.59
N GLN A 149 34.95 -3.80 -17.54
CA GLN A 149 36.41 -3.59 -17.57
C GLN A 149 37.14 -4.55 -18.53
N SER A 150 36.52 -5.71 -18.79
CA SER A 150 37.10 -6.76 -19.65
C SER A 150 36.43 -6.82 -21.03
N ALA A 151 35.47 -5.93 -21.30
CA ALA A 151 34.71 -5.94 -22.54
C ALA A 151 35.57 -5.40 -23.67
N ASP A 152 35.92 -6.27 -24.62
CA ASP A 152 36.59 -5.88 -25.85
C ASP A 152 35.61 -6.07 -27.01
N GLY A 153 35.25 -4.96 -27.66
CA GLY A 153 34.29 -4.93 -28.76
C GLY A 153 32.85 -4.54 -28.38
N ALA A 154 32.15 -3.96 -29.37
CA ALA A 154 30.81 -3.40 -29.21
C ALA A 154 29.72 -4.44 -28.90
N GLU A 155 29.92 -5.70 -29.28
CA GLU A 155 28.94 -6.76 -29.02
C GLU A 155 28.88 -7.11 -27.53
N THR A 156 30.03 -7.17 -26.86
CA THR A 156 30.11 -7.43 -25.41
C THR A 156 29.54 -6.27 -24.60
N SER A 157 29.76 -5.01 -25.02
CA SER A 157 29.16 -3.85 -24.35
C SER A 157 27.64 -3.85 -24.47
N VAL A 158 27.08 -4.14 -25.65
CA VAL A 158 25.63 -4.24 -25.86
C VAL A 158 25.01 -5.34 -25.00
N MET A 159 25.69 -6.49 -24.84
CA MET A 159 25.20 -7.57 -23.99
C MET A 159 25.16 -7.16 -22.50
N LEU A 160 26.20 -6.46 -22.02
CA LEU A 160 26.26 -5.95 -20.65
C LEU A 160 25.17 -4.89 -20.40
N ASP A 161 24.92 -4.01 -21.38
CA ASP A 161 23.84 -3.02 -21.31
C ASP A 161 22.46 -3.69 -21.25
N LEU A 162 22.22 -4.70 -22.09
CA LEU A 162 20.97 -5.45 -22.08
C LEU A 162 20.76 -6.18 -20.74
N PHE A 163 21.82 -6.72 -20.16
CA PHE A 163 21.76 -7.36 -18.85
C PHE A 163 21.48 -6.34 -17.73
N SER A 164 22.13 -5.17 -17.77
CA SER A 164 21.84 -4.06 -16.84
C SER A 164 20.39 -3.58 -16.94
N PHE A 165 19.87 -3.48 -18.16
CA PHE A 165 18.47 -3.16 -18.42
C PHE A 165 17.52 -4.23 -17.84
N ALA A 166 17.84 -5.52 -18.02
CA ALA A 166 17.06 -6.61 -17.45
C ALA A 166 17.03 -6.57 -15.91
N VAL A 167 18.16 -6.29 -15.25
CA VAL A 167 18.23 -6.11 -13.79
C VAL A 167 17.39 -4.90 -13.34
N SER A 168 17.37 -3.83 -14.14
CA SER A 168 16.55 -2.65 -13.85
C SER A 168 15.04 -2.95 -13.94
N ILE A 169 14.61 -3.74 -14.93
CA ILE A 169 13.21 -4.22 -15.02
C ILE A 169 12.87 -5.10 -13.81
N LEU A 170 13.77 -6.01 -13.43
CA LEU A 170 13.56 -6.89 -12.28
C LEU A 170 13.40 -6.09 -10.98
N SER A 171 14.24 -5.07 -10.78
CA SER A 171 14.14 -4.13 -9.66
C SER A 171 12.75 -3.50 -9.57
N PHE A 172 12.24 -3.07 -10.71
CA PHE A 172 10.93 -2.45 -10.81
C PHE A 172 9.81 -3.43 -10.45
N VAL A 173 9.86 -4.66 -10.97
CA VAL A 173 8.92 -5.74 -10.65
C VAL A 173 8.92 -6.05 -9.15
N ILE A 174 10.10 -6.14 -8.54
CA ILE A 174 10.25 -6.34 -7.09
C ILE A 174 9.57 -5.21 -6.32
N SER A 175 9.76 -3.95 -6.74
CA SER A 175 9.11 -2.80 -6.09
C SER A 175 7.58 -2.91 -6.07
N LEU A 176 6.96 -3.38 -7.18
CA LEU A 176 5.50 -3.55 -7.24
C LEU A 176 4.99 -4.60 -6.25
N VAL A 177 5.74 -5.69 -6.13
CA VAL A 177 5.47 -6.77 -5.17
C VAL A 177 5.59 -6.24 -3.73
N VAL A 178 6.64 -5.47 -3.44
CA VAL A 178 6.86 -4.84 -2.11
C VAL A 178 5.71 -3.93 -1.72
N TYR A 179 5.18 -3.10 -2.63
CA TYR A 179 4.03 -2.25 -2.31
C TYR A 179 2.82 -3.07 -1.87
N ARG A 180 2.48 -4.13 -2.61
CA ARG A 180 1.33 -4.99 -2.27
C ARG A 180 1.57 -5.73 -0.95
N LEU A 181 2.78 -6.23 -0.73
CA LEU A 181 3.13 -6.92 0.51
C LEU A 181 3.06 -6.02 1.73
N ALA A 182 3.50 -4.76 1.60
CA ALA A 182 3.44 -3.81 2.70
C ALA A 182 1.98 -3.55 3.11
N TYR A 183 1.07 -3.37 2.15
CA TYR A 183 -0.36 -3.26 2.46
C TYR A 183 -0.94 -4.55 3.03
N ARG A 184 -0.49 -5.72 2.57
CA ARG A 184 -0.91 -7.00 3.15
C ARG A 184 -0.47 -7.14 4.60
N GLU A 185 0.74 -6.72 4.95
CA GLU A 185 1.20 -6.73 6.34
C GLU A 185 0.31 -5.85 7.23
N ILE A 186 -0.25 -4.76 6.68
CA ILE A 186 -1.23 -3.92 7.38
C ILE A 186 -2.58 -4.63 7.53
N ASP A 187 -3.10 -5.24 6.46
CA ASP A 187 -4.45 -5.82 6.44
C ASP A 187 -4.55 -7.20 7.11
N LYS A 188 -3.50 -8.00 6.97
CA LYS A 188 -3.37 -9.41 7.35
C LYS A 188 -1.92 -9.64 7.83
N PRO A 189 -1.61 -9.30 9.10
CA PRO A 189 -0.26 -9.46 9.62
C PRO A 189 0.16 -10.93 9.52
N SER A 190 1.40 -11.19 9.09
CA SER A 190 1.98 -12.47 8.64
C SER A 190 1.82 -12.90 7.16
N PRO A 191 2.05 -12.01 6.17
CA PRO A 191 2.30 -12.44 4.81
C PRO A 191 3.50 -13.42 4.75
N THR A 192 3.40 -14.38 3.83
CA THR A 192 4.44 -15.39 3.61
C THR A 192 4.98 -15.29 2.18
N TRP A 193 6.11 -15.96 1.93
CA TRP A 193 6.71 -16.09 0.59
C TRP A 193 5.75 -16.65 -0.47
N GLY A 194 4.74 -17.43 -0.08
CA GLY A 194 3.70 -17.91 -1.00
C GLY A 194 2.71 -16.83 -1.46
N THR A 195 2.68 -15.68 -0.78
CA THR A 195 1.73 -14.59 -1.06
C THR A 195 2.31 -13.46 -1.91
N LEU A 196 3.61 -13.49 -2.23
CA LEU A 196 4.34 -12.39 -2.89
C LEU A 196 3.59 -11.80 -4.10
N PHE A 197 3.14 -12.66 -5.00
CA PHE A 197 2.51 -12.23 -6.26
C PHE A 197 0.98 -12.14 -6.20
N GLN A 198 0.36 -12.49 -5.08
CA GLN A 198 -1.10 -12.50 -4.98
C GLN A 198 -1.64 -11.08 -4.93
N GLY A 199 -2.66 -10.77 -5.72
CA GLY A 199 -3.35 -9.47 -5.69
C GLY A 199 -2.46 -8.26 -6.00
N VAL A 200 -1.32 -8.45 -6.68
CA VAL A 200 -0.46 -7.34 -7.10
C VAL A 200 -1.15 -6.56 -8.21
N ARG A 201 -1.32 -5.25 -8.01
CA ARG A 201 -1.78 -4.34 -9.05
C ARG A 201 -0.60 -3.98 -9.94
N TRP A 202 -0.45 -4.68 -11.06
CA TRP A 202 0.73 -4.53 -11.91
C TRP A 202 0.79 -3.20 -12.66
N VAL A 203 -0.32 -2.78 -13.26
CA VAL A 203 -0.32 -1.65 -14.21
C VAL A 203 -0.32 -0.28 -13.52
N PRO A 204 -1.21 0.03 -12.56
CA PRO A 204 -1.30 1.39 -12.04
C PRO A 204 -0.01 1.91 -11.37
N PRO A 205 0.59 1.21 -10.39
CA PRO A 205 1.85 1.67 -9.79
C PRO A 205 3.02 1.62 -10.77
N LEU A 206 2.97 0.75 -11.79
CA LEU A 206 3.97 0.76 -12.85
C LEU A 206 3.93 2.07 -13.64
N VAL A 207 2.76 2.46 -14.13
CA VAL A 207 2.64 3.69 -14.93
C VAL A 207 2.98 4.91 -14.09
N VAL A 208 2.56 4.96 -12.83
CA VAL A 208 2.88 6.08 -11.93
C VAL A 208 4.39 6.21 -11.71
N ASN A 209 5.09 5.11 -11.39
CA ASN A 209 6.54 5.15 -11.22
C ASN A 209 7.28 5.47 -12.53
N LEU A 210 6.79 5.00 -13.69
CA LEU A 210 7.38 5.34 -14.98
C LEU A 210 7.25 6.83 -15.28
N VAL A 211 6.07 7.41 -15.08
CA VAL A 211 5.82 8.84 -15.28
C VAL A 211 6.67 9.67 -14.31
N LEU A 212 6.75 9.30 -13.04
CA LEU A 212 7.63 9.96 -12.06
C LEU A 212 9.11 9.82 -12.44
N GLY A 213 9.54 8.66 -12.93
CA GLY A 213 10.89 8.43 -13.40
C GLY A 213 11.26 9.31 -14.60
N ILE A 214 10.35 9.47 -15.56
CA ILE A 214 10.53 10.38 -16.70
C ILE A 214 10.59 11.84 -16.23
N LEU A 215 9.70 12.26 -15.34
CA LEU A 215 9.72 13.62 -14.77
C LEU A 215 11.01 13.89 -14.00
N ALA A 216 11.48 12.92 -13.21
CA ALA A 216 12.74 13.01 -12.49
C ALA A 216 13.94 13.07 -13.44
N ALA A 217 13.94 12.29 -14.53
CA ALA A 217 14.98 12.33 -15.55
C ALA A 217 15.03 13.69 -16.27
N ILE A 218 13.87 14.25 -16.65
CA ILE A 218 13.78 15.59 -17.23
C ILE A 218 14.31 16.65 -16.25
N ALA A 219 13.89 16.59 -14.99
CA ALA A 219 14.35 17.50 -13.95
C ALA A 219 15.87 17.39 -13.75
N LEU A 220 16.42 16.16 -13.75
CA LEU A 220 17.85 15.92 -13.65
C LEU A 220 18.63 16.51 -14.83
N VAL A 221 18.15 16.35 -16.07
CA VAL A 221 18.77 16.96 -17.25
C VAL A 221 18.77 18.48 -17.13
N ILE A 222 17.66 19.09 -16.71
CA ILE A 222 17.58 20.54 -16.48
C ILE A 222 18.60 20.97 -15.42
N VAL A 223 18.68 20.25 -14.30
CA VAL A 223 19.65 20.52 -13.24
C VAL A 223 21.08 20.41 -13.75
N ILE A 224 21.43 19.36 -14.49
CA ILE A 224 22.77 19.19 -15.06
C ILE A 224 23.12 20.36 -15.98
N VAL A 225 22.19 20.77 -16.86
CA VAL A 225 22.40 21.92 -17.75
C VAL A 225 22.58 23.21 -16.94
N VAL A 226 21.76 23.45 -15.92
CA VAL A 226 21.88 24.64 -15.06
C VAL A 226 23.18 24.63 -14.28
N LEU A 227 23.56 23.49 -13.67
CA LEU A 227 24.83 23.34 -12.97
C LEU A 227 25.99 23.57 -13.92
N PHE A 228 25.95 23.01 -15.13
CA PHE A 228 26.99 23.21 -16.12
C PHE A 228 27.11 24.69 -16.53
N MET A 229 25.98 25.38 -16.72
CA MET A 229 25.96 26.83 -17.02
C MET A 229 26.46 27.69 -15.84
N VAL A 230 26.10 27.34 -14.60
CA VAL A 230 26.55 28.05 -13.40
C VAL A 230 28.03 27.79 -13.12
N VAL A 231 28.49 26.56 -13.33
CA VAL A 231 29.89 26.18 -13.19
C VAL A 231 30.71 26.90 -14.25
N LEU A 232 30.38 26.76 -15.54
CA LEU A 232 31.09 27.45 -16.63
C LEU A 232 31.02 28.98 -16.54
N GLY A 233 29.88 29.52 -16.10
CA GLY A 233 29.71 30.96 -15.89
C GLY A 233 30.41 31.48 -14.62
N GLY A 234 30.67 30.61 -13.64
CA GLY A 234 31.37 30.96 -12.39
C GLY A 234 32.90 30.90 -12.50
N VAL A 235 33.42 30.23 -13.52
CA VAL A 235 34.85 30.26 -13.89
C VAL A 235 35.06 31.10 -15.14
N GLU A 236 34.83 32.41 -15.03
CA GLU A 236 35.31 33.37 -16.03
C GLU A 236 36.85 33.31 -16.08
N GLY A 237 37.41 32.64 -17.09
CA GLY A 237 38.86 32.63 -17.36
C GLY A 237 39.60 31.31 -17.15
N THR A 238 38.95 30.21 -16.72
CA THR A 238 39.62 28.90 -16.71
C THR A 238 39.56 28.24 -18.08
N ASP A 239 40.72 27.97 -18.67
CA ASP A 239 40.82 27.18 -19.88
C ASP A 239 40.62 25.69 -19.57
N LEU A 240 39.36 25.25 -19.59
CA LEU A 240 38.98 23.84 -19.38
C LEU A 240 39.46 22.90 -20.49
N GLN A 241 40.03 23.44 -21.59
CA GLN A 241 40.65 22.63 -22.65
C GLN A 241 42.08 22.22 -22.30
N ASN A 242 42.73 22.92 -21.36
CA ASN A 242 44.09 22.65 -20.88
C ASN A 242 44.10 22.38 -19.36
N PRO A 243 43.57 21.22 -18.90
CA PRO A 243 43.45 20.91 -17.47
C PRO A 243 44.79 20.87 -16.71
N GLU A 244 45.91 20.69 -17.41
CA GLU A 244 47.26 20.71 -16.82
C GLU A 244 47.72 22.12 -16.41
N GLN A 245 47.05 23.18 -16.89
CA GLN A 245 47.36 24.58 -16.56
C GLN A 245 46.45 25.16 -15.47
N LEU A 246 45.50 24.38 -14.94
CA LEU A 246 44.61 24.83 -13.89
C LEU A 246 45.38 25.00 -12.58
N SER A 247 45.24 26.18 -11.96
CA SER A 247 45.80 26.38 -10.62
C SER A 247 45.03 25.54 -9.59
N GLN A 248 45.69 25.20 -8.48
CA GLN A 248 45.03 24.46 -7.39
C GLN A 248 43.81 25.20 -6.83
N SER A 249 43.83 26.54 -6.83
CA SER A 249 42.67 27.37 -6.45
C SER A 249 41.50 27.24 -7.42
N ASP A 250 41.76 27.14 -8.72
CA ASP A 250 40.72 26.97 -9.74
C ASP A 250 40.06 25.60 -9.62
N VAL A 251 40.86 24.57 -9.34
CA VAL A 251 40.34 23.22 -9.07
C VAL A 251 39.46 23.21 -7.82
N PHE A 252 39.88 23.86 -6.73
CA PHE A 252 39.05 23.93 -5.52
C PHE A 252 37.78 24.76 -5.72
N ALA A 253 37.83 25.86 -6.47
CA ALA A 253 36.65 26.65 -6.80
C ALA A 253 35.67 25.85 -7.67
N LEU A 254 36.18 25.11 -8.67
CA LEU A 254 35.40 24.22 -9.51
C LEU A 254 34.72 23.12 -8.67
N VAL A 255 35.48 22.40 -7.85
CA VAL A 255 34.95 21.36 -6.96
C VAL A 255 33.93 21.97 -6.00
N GLY A 256 34.24 23.09 -5.35
CA GLY A 256 33.34 23.79 -4.44
C GLY A 256 32.03 24.21 -5.09
N SER A 257 32.07 24.69 -6.34
CA SER A 257 30.88 25.06 -7.10
C SER A 257 30.00 23.87 -7.45
N ILE A 258 30.58 22.73 -7.82
CA ILE A 258 29.87 21.49 -8.11
C ILE A 258 29.20 20.96 -6.84
N PHE A 259 29.95 20.83 -5.74
CA PHE A 259 29.41 20.33 -4.48
C PHE A 259 28.37 21.29 -3.88
N GLY A 260 28.60 22.61 -3.97
CA GLY A 260 27.63 23.62 -3.55
C GLY A 260 26.34 23.56 -4.36
N GLY A 261 26.44 23.45 -5.69
CA GLY A 261 25.31 23.29 -6.58
C GLY A 261 24.53 21.99 -6.32
N LEU A 262 25.23 20.87 -6.15
CA LEU A 262 24.62 19.58 -5.78
C LEU A 262 23.88 19.67 -4.44
N LEU A 263 24.43 20.35 -3.44
CA LEU A 263 23.79 20.55 -2.15
C LEU A 263 22.49 21.36 -2.30
N VAL A 264 22.49 22.43 -3.09
CA VAL A 264 21.29 23.23 -3.38
C VAL A 264 20.22 22.37 -4.06
N VAL A 265 20.59 21.58 -5.06
CA VAL A 265 19.68 20.65 -5.75
C VAL A 265 19.09 19.64 -4.77
N MET A 266 19.92 19.05 -3.90
CA MET A 266 19.46 18.09 -2.88
C MET A 266 18.46 18.74 -1.91
N LEU A 267 18.70 19.99 -1.50
CA LEU A 267 17.77 20.73 -0.65
C LEU A 267 16.44 21.00 -1.38
N ILE A 268 16.48 21.44 -2.64
CA ILE A 268 15.27 21.64 -3.44
C ILE A 268 14.49 20.32 -3.58
N ALA A 269 15.18 19.22 -3.90
CA ALA A 269 14.58 17.90 -4.01
C ALA A 269 13.92 17.48 -2.69
N LEU A 270 14.59 17.69 -1.54
CA LEU A 270 14.07 17.38 -0.21
C LEU A 270 12.72 18.07 0.07
N PHE A 271 12.58 19.34 -0.32
CA PHE A 271 11.34 20.10 -0.11
C PHE A 271 10.25 19.80 -1.16
N ILE A 272 10.61 19.34 -2.36
CA ILE A 272 9.63 18.98 -3.39
C ILE A 272 9.13 17.54 -3.24
N GLN A 273 9.95 16.64 -2.69
CA GLN A 273 9.65 15.21 -2.56
C GLN A 273 8.32 14.86 -1.83
N PRO A 274 7.87 15.58 -0.77
CA PRO A 274 6.58 15.29 -0.11
C PRO A 274 5.38 15.19 -1.07
N PHE A 275 5.37 15.98 -2.15
CA PHE A 275 4.27 16.01 -3.11
C PHE A 275 4.12 14.73 -3.93
N PHE A 276 5.22 13.99 -4.13
CA PHE A 276 5.27 12.82 -5.02
C PHE A 276 5.39 11.50 -4.28
N THR A 277 5.81 11.53 -3.00
CA THR A 277 6.13 10.35 -2.20
C THR A 277 4.99 9.33 -2.14
N LEU A 278 3.74 9.79 -2.05
CA LEU A 278 2.57 8.91 -1.86
C LEU A 278 1.99 8.33 -3.17
N MET A 279 2.33 8.89 -4.34
CA MET A 279 1.65 8.53 -5.59
C MET A 279 1.81 7.05 -5.97
N PRO A 280 3.01 6.43 -5.89
CA PRO A 280 3.15 5.00 -6.20
C PRO A 280 2.37 4.10 -5.25
N TRP A 281 2.31 4.49 -3.97
CA TRP A 281 1.62 3.77 -2.91
C TRP A 281 0.11 3.82 -3.08
N LEU A 282 -0.43 5.00 -3.40
CA LEU A 282 -1.86 5.19 -3.74
C LEU A 282 -2.27 4.30 -4.93
N ALA A 283 -1.46 4.28 -5.98
CA ALA A 283 -1.69 3.45 -7.15
C ALA A 283 -1.58 1.96 -6.86
N ALA A 284 -0.75 1.56 -5.89
CA ALA A 284 -0.61 0.17 -5.47
C ALA A 284 -1.77 -0.31 -4.57
N ASP A 285 -2.42 0.59 -3.84
CA ASP A 285 -3.52 0.28 -2.94
C ASP A 285 -4.86 0.20 -3.70
N THR A 286 -5.45 1.35 -4.04
CA THR A 286 -6.81 1.41 -4.62
C THR A 286 -6.97 2.43 -5.75
N SER A 287 -6.15 3.48 -5.81
CA SER A 287 -6.31 4.56 -6.78
C SER A 287 -6.01 4.09 -8.22
N SER A 288 -6.72 4.64 -9.20
CA SER A 288 -6.29 4.60 -10.60
C SER A 288 -5.08 5.52 -10.82
N ILE A 289 -4.48 5.50 -12.02
CA ILE A 289 -3.27 6.27 -12.32
C ILE A 289 -3.49 7.79 -12.10
N GLY A 290 -4.55 8.37 -12.68
CA GLY A 290 -4.84 9.80 -12.54
C GLY A 290 -5.27 10.20 -11.12
N GLU A 291 -6.00 9.32 -10.44
CA GLU A 291 -6.34 9.53 -9.02
C GLU A 291 -5.12 9.48 -8.13
N ALA A 292 -4.15 8.61 -8.39
CA ALA A 292 -2.91 8.53 -7.61
C ALA A 292 -2.10 9.82 -7.69
N PHE A 293 -2.03 10.46 -8.86
CA PHE A 293 -1.40 11.78 -9.00
C PHE A 293 -2.19 12.88 -8.29
N SER A 294 -3.48 12.99 -8.55
CA SER A 294 -4.30 14.07 -7.98
C SER A 294 -4.46 13.95 -6.46
N GLN A 295 -4.74 12.75 -5.95
CA GLN A 295 -4.79 12.47 -4.51
C GLN A 295 -3.40 12.56 -3.90
N GLY A 296 -2.34 12.12 -4.58
CA GLY A 296 -0.97 12.22 -4.08
C GLY A 296 -0.55 13.68 -3.85
N LEU A 297 -0.86 14.58 -4.80
CA LEU A 297 -0.61 16.02 -4.64
C LEU A 297 -1.47 16.62 -3.52
N LYS A 298 -2.75 16.25 -3.44
CA LYS A 298 -3.66 16.73 -2.39
C LYS A 298 -3.17 16.32 -1.01
N LEU A 299 -2.95 15.03 -0.79
CA LEU A 299 -2.48 14.48 0.48
C LEU A 299 -1.07 14.96 0.82
N GLY A 300 -0.21 15.11 -0.19
CA GLY A 300 1.13 15.69 -0.09
C GLY A 300 1.10 17.11 0.46
N LYS A 301 0.15 17.93 0.00
CA LYS A 301 -0.05 19.30 0.49
C LYS A 301 -0.68 19.33 1.88
N GLU A 302 -1.73 18.54 2.12
CA GLU A 302 -2.47 18.52 3.38
C GLU A 302 -1.61 18.01 4.55
N ASN A 303 -0.68 17.08 4.29
CA ASN A 303 0.17 16.45 5.31
C ASN A 303 1.66 16.78 5.12
N TYR A 304 1.96 17.91 4.48
CA TYR A 304 3.32 18.26 4.03
C TYR A 304 4.38 18.18 5.14
N SER A 305 4.09 18.73 6.32
CA SER A 305 5.04 18.74 7.45
C SER A 305 5.36 17.33 7.95
N HIS A 306 4.36 16.44 8.01
CA HIS A 306 4.55 15.06 8.43
C HIS A 306 5.33 14.25 7.38
N LEU A 307 5.06 14.48 6.10
CA LEU A 307 5.80 13.84 5.01
C LEU A 307 7.23 14.34 4.93
N LEU A 308 7.46 15.65 5.09
CA LEU A 308 8.80 16.22 5.16
C LEU A 308 9.58 15.65 6.34
N LEU A 309 8.97 15.58 7.53
CA LEU A 309 9.59 14.97 8.70
C LEU A 309 9.91 13.49 8.44
N PHE A 310 8.99 12.74 7.83
CA PHE A 310 9.21 11.35 7.46
C PHE A 310 10.41 11.20 6.51
N ILE A 311 10.52 12.04 5.49
CA ILE A 311 11.63 12.02 4.52
C ILE A 311 12.95 12.38 5.22
N VAL A 312 12.97 13.39 6.08
CA VAL A 312 14.16 13.78 6.85
C VAL A 312 14.60 12.63 7.78
N LEU A 313 13.68 12.04 8.54
CA LEU A 313 13.98 10.91 9.42
C LEU A 313 14.46 9.68 8.63
N SER A 314 13.82 9.40 7.49
CA SER A 314 14.24 8.32 6.58
C SER A 314 15.65 8.56 6.04
N GLY A 315 15.96 9.81 5.67
CA GLY A 315 17.30 10.23 5.24
C GLY A 315 18.33 10.07 6.35
N LEU A 316 18.03 10.50 7.58
CA LEU A 316 18.91 10.33 8.74
C LEU A 316 19.17 8.85 9.07
N LEU A 317 18.13 8.00 9.00
CA LEU A 317 18.28 6.55 9.15
C LEU A 317 19.16 5.96 8.02
N GLY A 318 18.98 6.45 6.79
CA GLY A 318 19.84 6.14 5.65
C GLY A 318 21.30 6.51 5.91
N PHE A 319 21.57 7.72 6.38
CA PHE A 319 22.93 8.16 6.73
C PHE A 319 23.52 7.35 7.89
N ALA A 320 22.73 7.02 8.90
CA ALA A 320 23.18 6.18 10.01
C ALA A 320 23.62 4.79 9.55
N SER A 321 23.03 4.27 8.47
CA SER A 321 23.45 2.98 7.90
C SER A 321 24.86 2.98 7.33
N LEU A 322 25.40 4.14 6.92
CA LEU A 322 26.77 4.27 6.42
C LEU A 322 27.81 3.90 7.49
N ILE A 323 27.51 4.15 8.77
CA ILE A 323 28.35 3.76 9.91
C ILE A 323 28.55 2.23 9.95
N THR A 324 27.54 1.49 9.49
CA THR A 324 27.55 0.02 9.43
C THR A 324 27.94 -0.53 8.06
N LEU A 325 28.53 0.29 7.19
CA LEU A 325 28.83 -0.04 5.79
C LEU A 325 27.58 -0.52 5.02
N GLY A 326 26.42 0.03 5.35
CA GLY A 326 25.13 -0.32 4.74
C GLY A 326 24.45 -1.56 5.31
N LEU A 327 25.06 -2.31 6.25
CA LEU A 327 24.43 -3.51 6.82
C LEU A 327 23.10 -3.21 7.52
N ALA A 328 22.97 -2.04 8.16
CA ALA A 328 21.71 -1.63 8.79
C ALA A 328 20.57 -1.47 7.77
N LEU A 329 20.84 -1.28 6.46
CA LEU A 329 19.80 -1.20 5.42
C LEU A 329 19.00 -2.50 5.30
N ILE A 330 19.56 -3.65 5.69
CA ILE A 330 18.84 -4.93 5.71
C ILE A 330 17.60 -4.85 6.61
N ILE A 331 17.62 -4.01 7.65
CA ILE A 331 16.49 -3.80 8.56
C ILE A 331 15.77 -2.48 8.23
N ILE A 332 16.53 -1.40 8.02
CA ILE A 332 15.98 -0.05 7.81
C ILE A 332 15.16 0.02 6.52
N ALA A 333 15.65 -0.56 5.42
CA ALA A 333 14.96 -0.47 4.13
C ALA A 333 13.55 -1.08 4.17
N PRO A 334 13.35 -2.35 4.57
CA PRO A 334 12.00 -2.91 4.65
C PRO A 334 11.13 -2.20 5.70
N ALA A 335 11.71 -1.76 6.83
CA ALA A 335 10.98 -0.98 7.82
C ALA A 335 10.43 0.34 7.26
N LEU A 336 11.22 1.05 6.44
CA LEU A 336 10.78 2.29 5.80
C LEU A 336 9.74 2.05 4.69
N GLN A 337 9.80 0.93 3.97
CA GLN A 337 8.74 0.56 3.02
C GLN A 337 7.40 0.34 3.74
N LEU A 338 7.42 -0.42 4.85
CA LEU A 338 6.24 -0.63 5.70
C LEU A 338 5.73 0.67 6.30
N ALA A 339 6.64 1.51 6.83
CA ALA A 339 6.29 2.81 7.37
C ALA A 339 5.66 3.72 6.31
N THR A 340 6.12 3.67 5.06
CA THR A 340 5.53 4.49 3.99
C THR A 340 4.11 4.04 3.66
N ALA A 341 3.86 2.73 3.58
CA ALA A 341 2.49 2.20 3.40
C ALA A 341 1.56 2.61 4.56
N HIS A 342 2.08 2.53 5.79
CA HIS A 342 1.36 2.91 7.01
C HIS A 342 1.02 4.40 7.02
N LEU A 343 2.01 5.25 6.76
CA LEU A 343 1.84 6.70 6.65
C LEU A 343 0.87 7.07 5.53
N CYS A 344 0.92 6.37 4.39
CA CYS A 344 0.00 6.56 3.28
C CYS A 344 -1.45 6.31 3.72
N ARG A 345 -1.70 5.29 4.54
CA ARG A 345 -3.05 5.05 5.11
C ARG A 345 -3.47 6.10 6.11
N GLN A 346 -2.57 6.54 6.99
CA GLN A 346 -2.85 7.64 7.91
C GLN A 346 -3.26 8.91 7.14
N CYS A 347 -2.52 9.27 6.09
CA CYS A 347 -2.84 10.43 5.24
C CYS A 347 -4.21 10.29 4.56
N GLN A 348 -4.59 9.08 4.13
CA GLN A 348 -5.90 8.79 3.55
C GLN A 348 -7.05 8.74 4.59
N GLY A 349 -6.74 8.83 5.89
CA GLY A 349 -7.72 8.59 6.95
C GLY A 349 -8.26 7.15 6.98
N ARG A 350 -7.48 6.19 6.46
CA ARG A 350 -7.83 4.76 6.41
C ARG A 350 -7.18 4.02 7.57
N TYR A 351 -7.70 2.82 7.85
CA TYR A 351 -7.18 1.95 8.88
C TYR A 351 -5.67 1.72 8.77
N ALA A 352 -4.94 2.06 9.82
CA ALA A 352 -3.55 1.72 10.05
C ALA A 352 -3.40 1.17 11.48
N PRO A 353 -2.54 0.17 11.76
CA PRO A 353 -2.45 -0.41 13.09
C PRO A 353 -1.64 0.48 14.03
N ALA A 354 -1.94 0.49 15.33
CA ALA A 354 -1.10 1.20 16.31
C ALA A 354 0.31 0.58 16.43
N ALA A 355 1.34 1.39 16.68
CA ALA A 355 2.72 0.90 16.82
C ALA A 355 2.97 0.14 18.13
#